data_AF-A0A381SX83-F1
#
_entry.id   AF-A0A381SX83-F1
#
_cell.length_a   1.000
_cell.length_b   1.000
_cell.length_c   1.000
_cell.angle_alpha   90.00
_cell.angle_beta   90.00
_cell.angle_gamma   90.00
#
_symmetry.space_group_name_H-M   'P 1'
#
loop_
_entity.id
_entity.type
_entity.pdbx_description
1 polymer ?
#
loop_
_entity_poly.entity_id
_entity_poly.type
_entity_poly.pdbx_seq_one_letter_code
_entity_poly.pdbx_strand_id
1 'polypeptide(L)'
;MSVAALETLAVIAYRQPVTAAEIAGVRGVDPATSLRTLRGQGMIRITGRKRAVGRPFTYGTTRQFLEIFGLRDLDELPDPEEFEELLEA
;
A
#
# COMPACT_ATOMS: atom_id res chain seq x y z
N MET A 1 9.29 4.94 10.09
CA MET A 1 8.41 3.79 9.81
C MET A 1 9.24 2.52 9.89
N SER A 2 8.67 1.38 10.29
CA SER A 2 9.39 0.10 10.24
C SER A 2 9.48 -0.43 8.81
N VAL A 3 10.43 -1.33 8.54
CA VAL A 3 10.56 -2.02 7.25
C VAL A 3 9.23 -2.69 6.89
N ALA A 4 8.66 -3.48 7.81
CA ALA A 4 7.37 -4.14 7.60
C ALA A 4 6.23 -3.17 7.21
N ALA A 5 6.22 -1.95 7.78
CA ALA A 5 5.23 -0.93 7.45
C ALA A 5 5.46 -0.32 6.06
N LEU A 6 6.69 0.04 5.70
CA LEU A 6 7.06 0.52 4.36
C LEU A 6 6.68 -0.48 3.27
N GLU A 7 6.99 -1.72 3.54
CA GLU A 7 6.85 -2.84 2.63
C GLU A 7 5.36 -3.23 2.52
N THR A 8 4.53 -2.92 3.53
CA THR A 8 3.05 -3.00 3.43
C THR A 8 2.49 -1.82 2.64
N LEU A 9 3.02 -0.62 2.88
CA LEU A 9 2.63 0.61 2.20
C LEU A 9 2.89 0.50 0.69
N ALA A 10 4.03 -0.07 0.28
CA ALA A 10 4.36 -0.34 -1.11
C ALA A 10 3.29 -1.22 -1.79
N VAL A 11 2.90 -2.33 -1.16
CA VAL A 11 1.84 -3.20 -1.70
C VAL A 11 0.53 -2.44 -1.89
N ILE A 12 0.18 -1.56 -0.94
CA ILE A 12 -1.03 -0.74 -1.05
C ILE A 12 -0.91 0.29 -2.17
N ALA A 13 0.23 0.99 -2.29
CA ALA A 13 0.44 2.01 -3.31
C ALA A 13 0.27 1.45 -4.73
N TYR A 14 0.85 0.28 -5.00
CA TYR A 14 0.84 -0.36 -6.32
C TYR A 14 -0.40 -1.22 -6.62
N ARG A 15 -1.13 -1.71 -5.61
CA ARG A 15 -2.28 -2.62 -5.82
C ARG A 15 -3.62 -2.09 -5.35
N GLN A 16 -3.70 -0.83 -4.91
CA GLN A 16 -4.97 -0.26 -4.48
C GLN A 16 -6.03 -0.26 -5.58
N PRO A 17 -7.31 -0.49 -5.25
CA PRO A 17 -7.84 -0.79 -3.92
C PRO A 17 -7.59 -2.26 -3.50
N VAL A 18 -6.93 -2.49 -2.36
CA VAL A 18 -6.48 -3.83 -1.93
C VAL A 18 -6.98 -4.20 -0.54
N THR A 19 -7.26 -5.47 -0.28
CA THR A 19 -7.70 -5.99 1.04
C THR A 19 -6.55 -6.46 1.91
N ALA A 20 -6.77 -6.58 3.22
CA ALA A 20 -5.77 -7.12 4.15
C ALA A 20 -5.32 -8.55 3.78
N ALA A 21 -6.23 -9.37 3.26
CA ALA A 21 -5.91 -10.74 2.83
C ALA A 21 -5.02 -10.76 1.59
N GLU A 22 -5.26 -9.88 0.61
CA GLU A 22 -4.42 -9.76 -0.58
C GLU A 22 -3.02 -9.23 -0.23
N ILE A 23 -2.93 -8.27 0.69
CA ILE A 23 -1.64 -7.80 1.22
C ILE A 23 -0.89 -8.95 1.88
N ALA A 24 -1.57 -9.72 2.75
CA ALA A 24 -0.97 -10.89 3.41
C ALA A 24 -0.49 -11.94 2.40
N GLY A 25 -1.25 -12.17 1.32
CA GLY A 25 -0.88 -13.09 0.25
C GLY A 25 0.40 -12.69 -0.48
N VAL A 26 0.62 -11.39 -0.69
CA VAL A 26 1.87 -10.88 -1.29
C VAL A 26 3.03 -10.92 -0.29
N ARG A 27 2.78 -10.55 0.97
CA ARG A 27 3.82 -10.36 1.99
C ARG A 27 4.22 -11.64 2.72
N GLY A 28 3.40 -12.67 2.67
CA GLY A 28 3.57 -13.92 3.43
C GLY A 28 3.36 -13.80 4.94
N VAL A 29 2.96 -12.63 5.45
CA VAL A 29 2.78 -12.34 6.88
C VAL A 29 1.55 -11.46 7.14
N ASP A 30 1.01 -11.49 8.36
CA ASP A 30 -0.16 -10.69 8.74
C ASP A 30 0.15 -9.16 8.73
N PRO A 31 -0.56 -8.35 7.92
CA PRO A 31 -0.32 -6.91 7.83
C PRO A 31 -1.04 -6.10 8.92
N ALA A 32 -1.78 -6.70 9.86
CA ALA A 32 -2.68 -5.98 10.78
C ALA A 32 -2.00 -4.84 11.56
N THR A 33 -0.77 -5.05 12.05
CA THR A 33 -0.03 -4.02 12.79
C THR A 33 0.44 -2.90 11.87
N SER A 34 0.99 -3.23 10.69
CA SER A 34 1.36 -2.25 9.67
C SER A 34 0.16 -1.41 9.22
N LEU A 35 -1.00 -2.03 8.98
CA LEU A 35 -2.23 -1.34 8.61
C LEU A 35 -2.68 -0.36 9.70
N ARG A 36 -2.63 -0.76 10.99
CA ARG A 36 -2.92 0.14 12.11
C ARG A 36 -1.97 1.33 12.16
N THR A 37 -0.66 1.08 12.05
CA THR A 37 0.36 2.13 12.08
C THR A 37 0.20 3.11 10.92
N LEU A 38 0.12 2.61 9.68
CA LEU A 38 0.01 3.45 8.48
C LEU A 38 -1.29 4.27 8.48
N ARG A 39 -2.41 3.69 8.94
CA ARG A 39 -3.67 4.43 9.07
C ARG A 39 -3.60 5.49 10.17
N GLY A 40 -2.98 5.17 11.31
CA GLY A 40 -2.75 6.12 12.40
C GLY A 40 -1.84 7.29 12.01
N GLN A 41 -0.91 7.06 11.08
CA GLN A 41 -0.05 8.09 10.50
C GLN A 41 -0.67 8.85 9.33
N GLY A 42 -1.88 8.48 8.90
CA GLY A 42 -2.57 9.11 7.77
C GLY A 42 -2.04 8.73 6.38
N MET A 43 -1.13 7.75 6.28
CA MET A 43 -0.55 7.30 5.00
C MET A 43 -1.55 6.53 4.13
N ILE A 44 -2.49 5.82 4.77
CA ILE A 44 -3.51 5.02 4.10
C ILE A 44 -4.90 5.28 4.67
N ARG A 45 -5.93 4.96 3.90
CA ARG A 45 -7.34 5.02 4.28
C ARG A 45 -8.12 3.80 3.81
N ILE A 46 -9.31 3.62 4.37
CA ILE A 46 -10.29 2.68 3.82
C ILE A 46 -10.89 3.32 2.57
N THR A 47 -10.85 2.61 1.45
CA THR A 47 -11.41 3.05 0.16
C THR A 47 -12.82 2.49 -0.07
N GLY A 48 -13.19 1.41 0.63
CA GLY A 48 -14.49 0.77 0.49
C GLY A 48 -14.51 -0.64 1.07
N ARG A 49 -15.39 -1.47 0.50
CA ARG A 49 -15.50 -2.90 0.81
C ARG A 49 -15.55 -3.70 -0.49
N LYS A 50 -14.79 -4.80 -0.56
CA LYS A 50 -14.81 -5.71 -1.71
C LYS A 50 -16.10 -6.53 -1.70
N ARG A 51 -16.70 -6.77 -2.88
CA ARG A 51 -17.86 -7.67 -3.05
C ARG A 51 -17.41 -9.13 -3.05
N ALA A 52 -16.92 -9.60 -1.91
CA ALA A 52 -16.47 -10.97 -1.68
C ALA A 52 -17.01 -11.47 -0.32
N VAL A 53 -16.80 -12.76 -0.01
CA VAL A 53 -17.18 -13.36 1.29
C VAL A 53 -16.57 -12.55 2.44
N GLY A 54 -17.38 -12.26 3.47
CA GLY A 54 -16.97 -11.42 4.60
C GLY A 54 -16.91 -9.91 4.32
N ARG A 55 -17.10 -9.47 3.06
CA ARG A 55 -17.08 -8.06 2.62
C ARG A 55 -15.92 -7.26 3.22
N PRO A 56 -14.67 -7.71 3.04
CA PRO A 56 -13.51 -7.10 3.68
C PRO A 56 -13.33 -5.66 3.23
N PHE A 57 -12.73 -4.84 4.11
CA PHE A 57 -12.32 -3.49 3.76
C PHE A 57 -11.23 -3.51 2.68
N THR A 58 -11.28 -2.52 1.80
CA THR A 58 -10.19 -2.20 0.87
C THR A 58 -9.44 -0.97 1.37
N TYR A 59 -8.15 -0.92 1.08
CA TYR A 59 -7.22 0.12 1.48
C TYR A 59 -6.64 0.80 0.25
N GLY A 60 -6.24 2.06 0.43
CA GLY A 60 -5.55 2.88 -0.57
C GLY A 60 -4.77 4.00 0.11
N THR A 61 -3.87 4.64 -0.63
CA THR A 61 -3.06 5.75 -0.14
C THR A 61 -3.88 7.03 -0.02
N THR A 62 -3.30 8.03 0.65
CA THR A 62 -3.91 9.34 0.89
C THR A 62 -3.14 10.44 0.15
N ARG A 63 -3.62 11.69 0.23
CA ARG A 63 -2.85 12.85 -0.21
C ARG A 63 -1.57 13.04 0.58
N GLN A 64 -1.59 12.77 1.88
CA GLN A 64 -0.40 12.86 2.73
C GLN A 64 0.70 11.90 2.27
N PHE A 65 0.35 10.72 1.74
CA PHE A 65 1.31 9.84 1.09
C PHE A 65 1.99 10.56 -0.08
N LEU A 66 1.23 11.13 -1.02
CA LEU A 66 1.78 11.85 -2.16
C LEU A 66 2.70 13.00 -1.73
N GLU A 67 2.26 13.81 -0.76
CA GLU A 67 3.03 14.93 -0.20
C GLU A 67 4.37 14.49 0.40
N ILE A 68 4.36 13.39 1.18
CA ILE A 68 5.58 12.87 1.82
C ILE A 68 6.56 12.30 0.79
N PHE A 69 6.06 11.66 -0.27
CA PHE A 69 6.89 11.08 -1.33
C PHE A 69 7.18 12.05 -2.47
N GLY A 70 6.69 13.30 -2.39
CA GLY A 70 6.94 14.33 -3.41
C GLY A 70 6.25 14.05 -4.75
N LEU A 71 5.16 13.29 -4.75
CA LEU A 71 4.42 12.90 -5.94
C LEU A 71 3.24 13.85 -6.18
N ARG A 72 2.94 14.14 -7.44
CA ARG A 72 1.74 14.87 -7.86
C ARG A 72 0.51 13.97 -7.81
N ASP A 73 0.67 12.73 -8.27
CA ASP A 73 -0.36 11.70 -8.29
C ASP A 73 0.28 10.30 -8.26
N LEU A 74 -0.53 9.26 -8.43
CA LEU A 74 -0.07 7.87 -8.35
C LEU A 74 0.60 7.38 -9.63
N ASP A 75 0.42 8.08 -10.76
CA ASP A 75 0.98 7.68 -12.04
C ASP A 75 2.48 8.01 -12.11
N GLU A 76 2.99 8.80 -11.15
CA GLU A 76 4.42 9.06 -10.95
C GLU A 76 5.14 7.99 -10.12
N LEU A 77 4.42 6.98 -9.63
CA LEU A 77 5.09 5.83 -9.04
C LEU A 77 5.88 5.10 -10.14
N PRO A 78 7.15 4.74 -9.90
CA PRO A 78 7.94 4.02 -10.90
C PRO A 78 7.28 2.67 -11.20
N ASP A 79 7.35 2.24 -12.46
CA ASP A 79 6.87 0.90 -12.80
C ASP A 79 7.72 -0.12 -12.01
N PRO A 80 7.09 -1.10 -11.33
CA PRO A 80 7.83 -2.12 -10.59
C PRO A 80 8.89 -2.84 -11.44
N GLU A 81 8.62 -3.06 -12.74
CA GLU A 81 9.55 -3.70 -13.67
C GLU A 81 10.69 -2.74 -14.05
N GLU A 82 10.39 -1.47 -14.34
CA GLU A 82 11.42 -0.44 -14.63
C GLU A 82 12.31 -0.15 -13.42
N PHE A 83 11.79 -0.29 -12.20
CA PHE A 83 12.56 -0.07 -10.97
C PHE A 83 13.61 -1.15 -10.72
N GLU A 84 13.34 -2.40 -11.11
CA GLU A 84 14.34 -3.47 -11.03
C GLU A 84 15.52 -3.19 -11.98
N GLU A 85 15.25 -2.76 -13.21
CA GLU A 85 16.30 -2.40 -14.19
C GLU A 85 17.18 -1.23 -13.71
N LEU A 86 16.60 -0.24 -13.05
CA LEU A 86 17.31 0.93 -12.50
C LEU A 86 18.25 0.59 -11.33
N LEU A 87 17.95 -0.45 -10.56
CA LEU A 87 18.78 -0.91 -9.45
C LEU A 87 19.93 -1.82 -9.92
N GLU A 88 19.80 -2.43 -11.09
CA GLU A 88 20.80 -3.31 -11.69
C GLU A 88 21.82 -2.56 -12.57
N ALA A 89 21.59 -1.27 -12.85
CA ALA A 89 22.45 -0.37 -13.63
C ALA A 89 23.47 0.41 -12.77
#